data_AF-A0A285UWB6-F1
#
_entry.id   AF-A0A285UWB6-F1
#
_cell.length_a   1.000
_cell.length_b   1.000
_cell.length_c   1.000
_cell.angle_alpha   90.00
_cell.angle_beta   90.00
_cell.angle_gamma   90.00
#
_symmetry.space_group_name_H-M   'P 1'
#
loop_
_entity.id
_entity.type
_entity.pdbx_description
1 polymer ?
#
loop_
_entity_poly.entity_id
_entity_poly.type
_entity_poly.pdbx_seq_one_letter_code
_entity_poly.pdbx_strand_id
1 'polypeptide(L)'
;MRILSPVLAAVATILAGQPSYAQSLKADEVFSSIAVRPLSAPDPVTGADGRVHLAYELLVVNPSRLFVTLEKVESVDAEGRLLGSMEGDALSKMTTPYAGTGLEIPPGGSATVFMDVSLAVGEALPPDLFARITAKRMAAGADGKAQPLPKDSPIPETFTFAGAATGIGKPAVAVEPPLKGSGWVAVNGCCDEITSHRGAVMSINGRLRVPERFAIDWVKLDDKGKLFDGDVSRLQSYPYYGTSVVAAADGIVVNLYDEADEQVPGGDAKGITTENIGGNMLVVDIGGGAYAFYAHLQRGSLKVKLGDRVKTGEVIGLLGNTGNSTAPHLHFHVMDGPSPLDANGLPFVFKRFSSQGTLAPGSDEAIQRGEPASIVKTPSGQHVNQLPLNNEVVDFD
;
A
#
# COMPACT_ATOMS: atom_id res chain seq x y z
N MET A 1 -56.33 -48.36 61.04
CA MET A 1 -55.44 -47.18 61.19
C MET A 1 -54.56 -47.11 59.96
N ARG A 2 -54.88 -46.22 59.00
CA ARG A 2 -54.13 -46.05 57.75
C ARG A 2 -52.92 -45.15 58.05
N ILE A 3 -51.71 -45.65 57.83
CA ILE A 3 -50.47 -44.87 57.94
C ILE A 3 -50.11 -44.44 56.51
N LEU A 4 -50.16 -43.13 56.28
CA LEU A 4 -49.75 -42.46 55.05
C LEU A 4 -48.22 -42.40 54.97
N SER A 5 -47.64 -42.80 53.85
CA SER A 5 -46.26 -42.47 53.47
C SER A 5 -46.19 -41.02 52.98
N PRO A 6 -45.25 -40.18 53.45
CA PRO A 6 -45.05 -38.84 52.90
C PRO A 6 -44.19 -38.90 51.63
N VAL A 7 -44.66 -38.20 50.61
CA VAL A 7 -43.96 -37.90 49.36
C VAL A 7 -42.80 -36.95 49.66
N LEU A 8 -41.59 -37.29 49.21
CA LEU A 8 -40.41 -36.43 49.28
C LEU A 8 -40.53 -35.34 48.21
N ALA A 9 -40.81 -34.10 48.61
CA ALA A 9 -40.76 -32.95 47.73
C ALA A 9 -39.31 -32.48 47.55
N ALA A 10 -38.77 -32.60 46.34
CA ALA A 10 -37.51 -31.97 45.97
C ALA A 10 -37.70 -30.45 45.92
N VAL A 11 -37.01 -29.72 46.80
CA VAL A 11 -36.93 -28.26 46.74
C VAL A 11 -35.98 -27.90 45.61
N ALA A 12 -36.52 -27.44 44.48
CA ALA A 12 -35.73 -26.80 43.44
C ALA A 12 -35.30 -25.42 43.94
N THR A 13 -34.01 -25.27 44.26
CA THR A 13 -33.42 -23.97 44.55
C THR A 13 -33.38 -23.16 43.26
N ILE A 14 -34.34 -22.24 43.10
CA ILE A 14 -34.27 -21.22 42.05
C ILE A 14 -33.08 -20.32 42.43
N LEU A 15 -31.95 -20.50 41.74
CA LEU A 15 -30.89 -19.51 41.71
C LEU A 15 -31.47 -18.25 41.06
N ALA A 16 -31.83 -17.28 41.89
CA ALA A 16 -32.21 -15.95 41.44
C ALA A 16 -31.02 -15.38 40.65
N GLY A 17 -31.17 -15.29 39.32
CA GLY A 17 -30.22 -14.57 38.47
C GLY A 17 -30.10 -13.13 38.99
N GLN A 18 -28.87 -12.69 39.25
CA GLN A 18 -28.59 -11.29 39.58
C GLN A 18 -29.24 -10.38 38.54
N PRO A 19 -29.93 -9.29 38.92
CA PRO A 19 -30.46 -8.35 37.94
C PRO A 19 -29.29 -7.79 37.12
N SER A 20 -29.33 -7.98 35.80
CA SER A 20 -28.39 -7.32 34.90
C SER A 20 -28.72 -5.82 34.93
N TYR A 21 -27.90 -5.03 35.63
CA TYR A 21 -28.01 -3.57 35.58
C TYR A 21 -27.90 -3.11 34.11
N ALA A 22 -28.67 -2.08 33.74
CA ALA A 22 -28.54 -1.46 32.43
C ALA A 22 -27.12 -0.90 32.27
N GLN A 23 -26.44 -1.27 31.18
CA GLN A 23 -25.09 -0.78 30.86
C GLN A 23 -25.17 0.16 29.66
N SER A 24 -24.45 1.29 29.71
CA SER A 24 -24.37 2.24 28.59
C SER A 24 -23.51 1.72 27.43
N LEU A 25 -22.65 0.74 27.70
CA LEU A 25 -21.81 0.02 26.74
C LEU A 25 -21.84 -1.46 27.11
N LYS A 26 -21.70 -2.34 26.12
CA LYS A 26 -21.44 -3.77 26.37
C LYS A 26 -20.08 -3.95 27.04
N ALA A 27 -19.87 -5.11 27.65
CA ALA A 27 -18.65 -5.41 28.40
C ALA A 27 -17.36 -5.34 27.56
N ASP A 28 -17.45 -5.53 26.25
CA ASP A 28 -16.36 -5.49 25.26
C ASP A 28 -16.28 -4.17 24.49
N GLU A 29 -17.23 -3.25 24.69
CA GLU A 29 -17.26 -1.96 24.01
C GLU A 29 -16.38 -0.94 24.76
N VAL A 30 -15.56 -0.23 23.99
CA VAL A 30 -14.61 0.76 24.50
C VAL A 30 -14.96 2.12 23.95
N PHE A 31 -15.02 3.13 24.83
CA PHE A 31 -15.14 4.53 24.41
C PHE A 31 -13.83 5.01 23.76
N SER A 32 -13.55 4.60 22.52
CA SER A 32 -12.34 4.97 21.80
C SER A 32 -12.39 6.46 21.45
N SER A 33 -11.41 7.25 21.88
CA SER A 33 -11.34 8.68 21.55
C SER A 33 -10.98 8.95 20.08
N ILE A 34 -10.83 7.89 19.29
CA ILE A 34 -10.55 7.87 17.86
C ILE A 34 -11.60 7.01 17.14
N ALA A 35 -11.83 7.34 15.88
CA ALA A 35 -12.54 6.51 14.91
C ALA A 35 -11.52 5.99 13.89
N VAL A 36 -11.65 4.72 13.50
CA VAL A 36 -10.73 4.07 12.57
C VAL A 36 -11.50 3.31 11.50
N ARG A 37 -11.04 3.41 10.26
CA ARG A 37 -11.57 2.63 9.14
C ARG A 37 -10.48 2.30 8.12
N PRO A 38 -10.56 1.15 7.43
CA PRO A 38 -9.76 0.90 6.23
C PRO A 38 -10.08 1.92 5.13
N LEU A 39 -9.09 2.24 4.29
CA LEU A 39 -9.29 3.06 3.08
C LEU A 39 -9.83 2.23 1.92
N SER A 40 -9.26 1.05 1.70
CA SER A 40 -9.79 0.02 0.79
C SER A 40 -9.45 -1.37 1.31
N ALA A 41 -10.08 -2.39 0.75
CA ALA A 41 -9.83 -3.77 1.13
C ALA A 41 -8.37 -4.18 0.80
N PRO A 42 -7.74 -5.02 1.62
CA PRO A 42 -6.50 -5.69 1.27
C PRO A 42 -6.80 -6.84 0.30
N ASP A 43 -6.24 -6.74 -0.89
CA ASP A 43 -6.25 -7.81 -1.89
C ASP A 43 -4.96 -8.65 -1.74
N PRO A 44 -5.04 -10.00 -1.69
CA PRO A 44 -3.86 -10.85 -1.52
C PRO A 44 -2.96 -10.89 -2.75
N VAL A 45 -1.65 -10.79 -2.51
CA VAL A 45 -0.60 -10.92 -3.54
C VAL A 45 0.55 -11.77 -3.06
N THR A 46 1.00 -12.70 -3.90
CA THR A 46 2.20 -13.50 -3.60
C THR A 46 3.44 -12.71 -4.04
N GLY A 47 4.30 -12.35 -3.10
CA GLY A 47 5.58 -11.69 -3.38
C GLY A 47 6.66 -12.66 -3.85
N ALA A 48 7.73 -12.12 -4.43
CA ALA A 48 8.92 -12.90 -4.83
C ALA A 48 9.63 -13.55 -3.63
N ASP A 49 9.41 -13.07 -2.41
CA ASP A 49 9.83 -13.69 -1.14
C ASP A 49 9.08 -14.99 -0.79
N GLY A 50 8.08 -15.37 -1.58
CA GLY A 50 7.28 -16.57 -1.34
C GLY A 50 6.30 -16.41 -0.19
N ARG A 51 5.88 -15.18 0.11
CA ARG A 51 4.84 -14.86 1.10
C ARG A 51 3.61 -14.25 0.43
N VAL A 52 2.46 -14.33 1.11
CA VAL A 52 1.23 -13.66 0.69
C VAL A 52 1.08 -12.39 1.50
N HIS A 53 1.08 -11.25 0.81
CA HIS A 53 0.96 -9.91 1.38
C HIS A 53 -0.47 -9.40 1.30
N LEU A 54 -0.88 -8.72 2.36
CA LEU A 54 -2.16 -8.04 2.51
C LEU A 54 -1.87 -6.60 2.94
N ALA A 55 -1.62 -5.74 1.94
CA ALA A 55 -1.33 -4.33 2.15
C ALA A 55 -2.62 -3.49 2.20
N TYR A 56 -2.76 -2.65 3.23
CA TYR A 56 -3.89 -1.74 3.41
C TYR A 56 -3.57 -0.58 4.34
N GLU A 57 -4.33 0.52 4.22
CA GLU A 57 -4.18 1.69 5.07
C GLU A 57 -5.40 1.88 5.97
N LEU A 58 -5.14 2.29 7.21
CA LEU A 58 -6.15 2.70 8.17
C LEU A 58 -6.19 4.22 8.24
N LEU A 59 -7.35 4.84 8.01
CA LEU A 59 -7.59 6.22 8.39
C LEU A 59 -7.96 6.26 9.87
N VAL A 60 -7.16 6.97 10.66
CA VAL A 60 -7.41 7.26 12.06
C VAL A 60 -7.83 8.72 12.18
N VAL A 61 -9.00 8.98 12.78
CA VAL A 61 -9.52 10.32 13.05
C VAL A 61 -9.71 10.48 14.53
N ASN A 62 -9.25 11.60 15.10
CA ASN A 62 -9.51 11.98 16.48
C ASN A 62 -10.61 13.05 16.52
N PRO A 63 -11.90 12.67 16.68
CA PRO A 63 -12.98 13.64 16.80
C PRO A 63 -13.08 14.26 18.21
N SER A 64 -12.22 13.84 19.15
CA SER A 64 -12.29 14.26 20.54
C SER A 64 -11.56 15.59 20.78
N ARG A 65 -11.69 16.11 22.00
CA ARG A 65 -10.90 17.26 22.50
C ARG A 65 -9.60 16.86 23.19
N LEU A 66 -9.28 15.57 23.20
CA LEU A 66 -8.09 15.02 23.82
C LEU A 66 -7.02 14.82 22.77
N PHE A 67 -5.76 14.89 23.17
CA PHE A 67 -4.66 14.36 22.39
C PHE A 67 -4.69 12.83 22.50
N VAL A 68 -4.40 12.14 21.40
CA VAL A 68 -4.30 10.68 21.38
C VAL A 68 -2.96 10.28 20.78
N THR A 69 -2.18 9.51 21.50
CA THR A 69 -0.92 8.95 20.98
C THR A 69 -1.11 7.47 20.70
N LEU A 70 -0.90 7.05 19.45
CA LEU A 70 -0.90 5.64 19.09
C LEU A 70 0.31 4.95 19.73
N GLU A 71 0.08 3.81 20.39
CA GLU A 71 1.16 3.02 20.99
C GLU A 71 1.42 1.73 20.20
N LYS A 72 0.34 1.06 19.79
CA LYS A 72 0.40 -0.22 19.08
C LYS A 72 -0.76 -0.36 18.11
N VAL A 73 -0.47 -0.87 16.92
CA VAL A 73 -1.48 -1.24 15.92
C VAL A 73 -1.21 -2.68 15.48
N GLU A 74 -2.25 -3.50 15.54
CA GLU A 74 -2.20 -4.93 15.23
C GLU A 74 -3.27 -5.29 14.21
N SER A 75 -2.93 -6.22 13.32
CA SER A 75 -3.88 -6.90 12.44
C SER A 75 -4.25 -8.23 13.08
N VAL A 76 -5.54 -8.45 13.31
CA VAL A 76 -6.07 -9.69 13.91
C VAL A 76 -7.23 -10.25 13.09
N ASP A 77 -7.48 -11.55 13.17
CA ASP A 77 -8.72 -12.16 12.64
C ASP A 77 -9.88 -12.11 13.65
N ALA A 78 -11.03 -12.68 13.27
CA ALA A 78 -12.24 -12.68 14.08
C ALA A 78 -12.08 -13.43 15.41
N GLU A 79 -11.20 -14.43 15.45
CA GLU A 79 -10.85 -15.19 16.65
C GLU A 79 -9.80 -14.48 17.53
N GLY A 80 -9.27 -13.34 17.07
CA GLY A 80 -8.26 -12.55 17.76
C GLY A 80 -6.84 -13.06 17.60
N ARG A 81 -6.58 -13.97 16.65
CA ARG A 81 -5.22 -14.42 16.29
C ARG A 81 -4.47 -13.22 15.73
N LEU A 82 -3.25 -13.03 16.22
CA LEU A 82 -2.36 -11.97 15.75
C LEU A 82 -1.74 -12.36 14.39
N LEU A 83 -1.86 -11.47 13.41
CA LEU A 83 -1.33 -11.65 12.05
C LEU A 83 -0.22 -10.64 11.73
N GLY A 84 -0.26 -9.46 12.34
CA GLY A 84 0.76 -8.42 12.20
C GLY A 84 0.69 -7.43 13.35
N SER A 85 1.81 -6.79 13.69
CA SER A 85 1.89 -5.85 14.81
C SER A 85 2.99 -4.81 14.56
N MET A 86 2.72 -3.57 14.93
CA MET A 86 3.72 -2.50 14.97
C MET A 86 3.57 -1.63 16.22
N GLU A 87 4.69 -1.19 16.75
CA GLU A 87 4.81 -0.25 17.88
C GLU A 87 6.10 0.57 17.74
N GLY A 88 6.22 1.65 18.52
CA GLY A 88 7.42 2.48 18.55
C GLY A 88 7.85 3.00 17.17
N ASP A 89 9.14 2.90 16.86
CA ASP A 89 9.71 3.42 15.62
C ASP A 89 9.14 2.77 14.36
N ALA A 90 8.81 1.47 14.42
CA ALA A 90 8.20 0.77 13.29
C ALA A 90 6.81 1.36 12.97
N LEU A 91 5.98 1.59 14.00
CA LEU A 91 4.68 2.22 13.81
C LEU A 91 4.82 3.68 13.35
N SER A 92 5.80 4.42 13.90
CA SER A 92 6.07 5.81 13.52
C SER A 92 6.40 5.95 12.04
N LYS A 93 7.29 5.08 11.52
CA LYS A 93 7.67 5.05 10.10
C LYS A 93 6.50 4.73 9.17
N MET A 94 5.54 3.94 9.65
CA MET A 94 4.37 3.51 8.88
C MET A 94 3.14 4.40 9.10
N THR A 95 3.30 5.51 9.83
CA THR A 95 2.21 6.45 10.13
C THR A 95 2.49 7.80 9.47
N THR A 96 1.52 8.28 8.69
CA THR A 96 1.55 9.62 8.09
C THR A 96 0.53 10.51 8.81
N PRO A 97 0.95 11.39 9.73
CA PRO A 97 0.04 12.33 10.37
C PRO A 97 -0.34 13.46 9.39
N TYR A 98 -1.63 13.78 9.31
CA TYR A 98 -2.12 14.98 8.63
C TYR A 98 -2.23 16.19 9.58
N ALA A 99 -2.17 15.93 10.88
CA ALA A 99 -2.04 16.91 11.93
C ALA A 99 -1.26 16.29 13.11
N GLY A 100 -0.49 17.12 13.82
CA GLY A 100 0.40 16.65 14.89
C GLY A 100 1.76 16.19 14.38
N THR A 101 2.51 15.48 15.23
CA THR A 101 3.84 14.95 14.92
C THR A 101 3.97 13.52 15.40
N GLY A 102 4.67 12.69 14.61
CA GLY A 102 4.87 11.27 14.92
C GLY A 102 3.55 10.53 15.08
N LEU A 103 3.39 9.88 16.24
CA LEU A 103 2.21 9.07 16.59
C LEU A 103 1.12 9.83 17.33
N GLU A 104 1.30 11.14 17.57
CA GLU A 104 0.29 11.97 18.20
C GLU A 104 -0.74 12.44 17.17
N ILE A 105 -2.01 12.14 17.44
CA ILE A 105 -3.18 12.62 16.72
C ILE A 105 -3.85 13.67 17.62
N PRO A 106 -3.66 14.98 17.35
CA PRO A 106 -4.19 16.04 18.19
C PRO A 106 -5.72 16.11 18.11
N PRO A 107 -6.38 16.91 18.96
CA PRO A 107 -7.82 17.17 18.85
C PRO A 107 -8.23 17.60 17.43
N GLY A 108 -9.20 16.89 16.83
CA GLY A 108 -9.62 17.13 15.44
C GLY A 108 -8.63 16.66 14.37
N GLY A 109 -7.51 16.06 14.78
CA GLY A 109 -6.46 15.57 13.90
C GLY A 109 -6.79 14.22 13.25
N SER A 110 -5.97 13.86 12.25
CA SER A 110 -6.05 12.55 11.60
C SER A 110 -4.68 12.10 11.11
N ALA A 111 -4.57 10.80 10.85
CA ALA A 111 -3.40 10.16 10.29
C ALA A 111 -3.81 8.95 9.44
N THR A 112 -2.94 8.52 8.53
CA THR A 112 -3.01 7.18 7.94
C THR A 112 -1.95 6.27 8.53
N VAL A 113 -2.30 5.02 8.79
CA VAL A 113 -1.36 3.97 9.20
C VAL A 113 -1.35 2.90 8.12
N PHE A 114 -0.19 2.68 7.50
CA PHE A 114 0.00 1.62 6.50
C PHE A 114 0.29 0.28 7.19
N MET A 115 -0.41 -0.77 6.79
CA MET A 115 -0.27 -2.12 7.30
C MET A 115 0.07 -3.07 6.14
N ASP A 116 0.95 -4.04 6.38
CA ASP A 116 1.19 -5.17 5.49
C ASP A 116 1.24 -6.45 6.32
N VAL A 117 0.20 -7.28 6.20
CA VAL A 117 0.19 -8.61 6.81
C VAL A 117 0.81 -9.59 5.83
N SER A 118 1.85 -10.29 6.27
CA SER A 118 2.56 -11.24 5.44
C SER A 118 2.41 -12.66 5.98
N LEU A 119 1.79 -13.55 5.20
CA LEU A 119 1.44 -14.92 5.56
C LEU A 119 2.26 -15.92 4.74
N ALA A 120 2.39 -17.16 5.24
CA ALA A 120 3.05 -18.20 4.46
C ALA A 120 2.17 -18.62 3.26
N VAL A 121 2.78 -18.93 2.12
CA VAL A 121 2.03 -19.52 0.99
C VAL A 121 1.36 -20.83 1.44
N GLY A 122 0.06 -20.95 1.14
CA GLY A 122 -0.77 -22.08 1.55
C GLY A 122 -1.40 -21.94 2.94
N GLU A 123 -1.03 -20.92 3.72
CA GLU A 123 -1.77 -20.55 4.93
C GLU A 123 -3.17 -20.06 4.55
N ALA A 124 -4.18 -20.46 5.33
CA ALA A 124 -5.55 -20.01 5.12
C ALA A 124 -5.67 -18.51 5.41
N LEU A 125 -6.10 -17.75 4.40
CA LEU A 125 -6.42 -16.34 4.58
C LEU A 125 -7.67 -16.21 5.46
N PRO A 126 -7.68 -15.31 6.46
CA PRO A 126 -8.90 -15.01 7.19
C PRO A 126 -9.93 -14.36 6.24
N PRO A 127 -11.24 -14.50 6.49
CA PRO A 127 -12.24 -13.80 5.69
C PRO A 127 -12.20 -12.28 5.91
N ASP A 128 -11.88 -11.87 7.14
CA ASP A 128 -11.85 -10.49 7.59
C ASP A 128 -10.61 -10.22 8.44
N LEU A 129 -10.13 -8.97 8.38
CA LEU A 129 -9.13 -8.42 9.27
C LEU A 129 -9.74 -7.33 10.15
N PHE A 130 -9.26 -7.23 11.37
CA PHE A 130 -9.58 -6.17 12.31
C PHE A 130 -8.31 -5.46 12.73
N ALA A 131 -8.41 -4.15 12.93
CA ALA A 131 -7.35 -3.37 13.58
C ALA A 131 -7.57 -3.41 15.10
N ARG A 132 -6.63 -4.02 15.83
CA ARG A 132 -6.56 -3.90 17.29
C ARG A 132 -5.56 -2.78 17.64
N ILE A 133 -6.06 -1.71 18.24
CA ILE A 133 -5.29 -0.48 18.48
C ILE A 133 -5.21 -0.22 19.96
N THR A 134 -3.99 -0.01 20.45
CA THR A 134 -3.70 0.52 21.78
C THR A 134 -3.19 1.95 21.67
N ALA A 135 -3.77 2.85 22.46
CA ALA A 135 -3.43 4.26 22.45
C ALA A 135 -3.60 4.90 23.83
N LYS A 136 -2.95 6.03 24.03
CA LYS A 136 -3.05 6.86 25.24
C LYS A 136 -3.77 8.17 24.99
N ARG A 137 -4.59 8.57 25.95
CA ARG A 137 -5.25 9.86 26.00
C ARG A 137 -4.43 10.84 26.82
N MET A 138 -4.33 12.06 26.32
CA MET A 138 -3.70 13.18 27.00
C MET A 138 -4.69 14.36 27.00
N ALA A 139 -4.76 15.10 28.11
CA ALA A 139 -5.56 16.32 28.17
C ALA A 139 -4.93 17.42 27.31
N ALA A 140 -5.75 18.37 26.86
CA ALA A 140 -5.24 19.62 26.33
C ALA A 140 -4.87 20.56 27.49
N GLY A 141 -3.61 20.97 27.54
CA GLY A 141 -3.10 22.01 28.41
C GLY A 141 -3.65 23.39 28.06
N ALA A 142 -3.51 24.33 28.98
CA ALA A 142 -3.89 25.73 28.74
C ALA A 142 -3.06 26.39 27.62
N ASP A 143 -1.88 25.84 27.34
CA ASP A 143 -0.99 26.22 26.23
C ASP A 143 -1.35 25.52 24.90
N GLY A 144 -2.40 24.71 24.89
CA GLY A 144 -2.84 23.94 23.74
C GLY A 144 -1.97 22.72 23.43
N LYS A 145 -1.13 22.26 24.37
CA LYS A 145 -0.28 21.06 24.19
C LYS A 145 -0.80 19.87 24.97
N ALA A 146 -0.33 18.67 24.63
CA ALA A 146 -0.64 17.47 25.39
C ALA A 146 -0.08 17.54 26.81
N GLN A 147 -0.91 17.19 27.80
CA GLN A 147 -0.51 17.01 29.19
C GLN A 147 -1.18 15.75 29.78
N PRO A 148 -0.65 15.15 30.85
CA PRO A 148 -1.27 13.99 31.48
C PRO A 148 -2.73 14.25 31.86
N LEU A 149 -3.57 13.22 31.78
CA LEU A 149 -4.94 13.33 32.25
C LEU A 149 -4.98 13.62 33.76
N PRO A 150 -6.00 14.35 34.24
CA PRO A 150 -6.26 14.48 35.67
C PRO A 150 -6.39 13.12 36.34
N LYS A 151 -5.88 12.98 37.57
CA LYS A 151 -5.92 11.71 38.32
C LYS A 151 -7.34 11.21 38.58
N ASP A 152 -8.31 12.11 38.61
CA ASP A 152 -9.73 11.88 38.80
C ASP A 152 -10.51 11.77 37.48
N SER A 153 -9.81 11.63 36.34
CA SER A 153 -10.43 11.44 35.03
C SER A 153 -11.39 10.24 35.06
N PRO A 154 -12.65 10.40 34.60
CA PRO A 154 -13.63 9.32 34.57
C PRO A 154 -13.36 8.31 33.44
N ILE A 155 -12.41 8.61 32.55
CA ILE A 155 -11.96 7.74 31.47
C ILE A 155 -10.51 7.32 31.72
N PRO A 156 -10.14 6.06 31.42
CA PRO A 156 -8.77 5.60 31.58
C PRO A 156 -7.82 6.34 30.63
N GLU A 157 -6.55 6.41 30.98
CA GLU A 157 -5.53 7.00 30.11
C GLU A 157 -5.28 6.13 28.87
N THR A 158 -4.93 4.87 29.09
CA THR A 158 -4.76 3.89 28.02
C THR A 158 -6.09 3.25 27.66
N PHE A 159 -6.30 2.98 26.38
CA PHE A 159 -7.38 2.16 25.90
C PHE A 159 -6.92 1.25 24.75
N THR A 160 -7.55 0.09 24.67
CA THR A 160 -7.36 -0.87 23.58
C THR A 160 -8.71 -1.29 23.06
N PHE A 161 -8.89 -1.35 21.75
CA PHE A 161 -10.10 -1.88 21.12
C PHE A 161 -9.72 -2.65 19.84
N ALA A 162 -10.55 -3.59 19.43
CA ALA A 162 -10.49 -4.20 18.11
C ALA A 162 -11.68 -3.68 17.29
N GLY A 163 -11.41 -3.19 16.08
CA GLY A 163 -12.44 -2.61 15.21
C GLY A 163 -11.93 -2.45 13.79
N ALA A 164 -12.56 -1.55 13.02
CA ALA A 164 -12.19 -1.27 11.63
C ALA A 164 -12.13 -2.54 10.76
N ALA A 165 -13.15 -3.40 10.87
CA ALA A 165 -13.25 -4.64 10.11
C ALA A 165 -13.12 -4.37 8.60
N THR A 166 -12.33 -5.20 7.91
CA THR A 166 -12.17 -5.16 6.47
C THR A 166 -12.14 -6.58 5.92
N GLY A 167 -12.97 -6.85 4.91
CA GLY A 167 -12.96 -8.14 4.23
C GLY A 167 -11.73 -8.25 3.32
N ILE A 168 -11.14 -9.44 3.24
CA ILE A 168 -10.10 -9.72 2.26
C ILE A 168 -10.73 -9.68 0.86
N GLY A 169 -10.07 -8.96 -0.06
CA GLY A 169 -10.57 -8.76 -1.40
C GLY A 169 -10.18 -9.88 -2.38
N LYS A 170 -9.97 -9.50 -3.64
CA LYS A 170 -9.76 -10.44 -4.76
C LYS A 170 -8.27 -10.79 -4.91
N PRO A 171 -7.94 -11.98 -5.42
CA PRO A 171 -6.56 -12.32 -5.79
C PRO A 171 -5.95 -11.32 -6.78
N ALA A 172 -4.64 -11.13 -6.68
CA ALA A 172 -3.85 -10.31 -7.58
C ALA A 172 -4.08 -10.61 -9.07
N VAL A 173 -4.01 -9.56 -9.89
CA VAL A 173 -4.18 -9.64 -11.35
C VAL A 173 -2.92 -10.20 -11.99
N ALA A 174 -3.02 -11.27 -12.78
CA ALA A 174 -1.88 -11.83 -13.49
C ALA A 174 -1.66 -11.11 -14.84
N VAL A 175 -0.47 -10.55 -15.03
CA VAL A 175 -0.06 -9.82 -16.26
C VAL A 175 1.31 -10.31 -16.75
N GLU A 176 1.66 -10.01 -18.00
CA GLU A 176 3.05 -10.15 -18.49
C GLU A 176 3.88 -8.91 -18.12
N PRO A 177 5.21 -9.03 -18.00
CA PRO A 177 6.08 -7.87 -17.84
C PRO A 177 5.90 -6.85 -18.99
N PRO A 178 5.82 -5.53 -18.68
CA PRO A 178 5.65 -4.48 -19.68
C PRO A 178 6.96 -4.11 -20.40
N LEU A 179 8.07 -4.78 -20.06
CA LEU A 179 9.42 -4.54 -20.54
C LEU A 179 10.09 -5.88 -20.89
N LYS A 180 11.20 -5.81 -21.64
CA LYS A 180 12.00 -6.99 -22.03
C LYS A 180 13.46 -6.81 -21.66
N GLY A 181 14.16 -7.94 -21.53
CA GLY A 181 15.59 -8.00 -21.25
C GLY A 181 15.92 -7.97 -19.77
N SER A 182 17.21 -7.86 -19.48
CA SER A 182 17.79 -8.15 -18.16
C SER A 182 18.18 -6.89 -17.37
N GLY A 183 18.24 -7.01 -16.04
CA GLY A 183 18.79 -5.99 -15.15
C GLY A 183 17.83 -4.83 -14.84
N TRP A 184 16.52 -5.08 -14.86
CA TRP A 184 15.51 -4.12 -14.44
C TRP A 184 15.42 -4.08 -12.92
N VAL A 185 15.41 -2.90 -12.33
CA VAL A 185 15.23 -2.71 -10.89
C VAL A 185 13.80 -2.27 -10.62
N ALA A 186 13.11 -2.96 -9.72
CA ALA A 186 11.81 -2.55 -9.21
C ALA A 186 11.97 -1.48 -8.13
N VAL A 187 11.89 -0.21 -8.47
CA VAL A 187 12.03 0.90 -7.51
C VAL A 187 10.66 1.34 -7.01
N ASN A 188 10.61 1.80 -5.75
CA ASN A 188 9.39 2.24 -5.06
C ASN A 188 8.31 1.16 -4.90
N GLY A 189 8.65 -0.11 -5.12
CA GLY A 189 7.74 -1.25 -5.08
C GLY A 189 7.40 -1.76 -3.66
N CYS A 190 6.82 -2.96 -3.60
CA CYS A 190 6.38 -3.67 -2.40
C CYS A 190 7.52 -4.41 -1.69
N CYS A 191 7.58 -4.63 -0.37
CA CYS A 191 6.46 -4.62 0.56
C CYS A 191 6.80 -4.16 1.99
N ASP A 192 8.05 -3.88 2.32
CA ASP A 192 8.55 -3.77 3.70
C ASP A 192 8.59 -2.33 4.25
N GLU A 193 8.63 -1.33 3.38
CA GLU A 193 8.73 0.08 3.77
C GLU A 193 7.70 0.97 3.03
N ILE A 194 7.42 2.14 3.61
CA ILE A 194 6.73 3.22 2.90
C ILE A 194 7.70 3.80 1.87
N THR A 195 7.26 3.86 0.62
CA THR A 195 7.98 4.45 -0.51
C THR A 195 7.23 5.70 -0.97
N SER A 196 7.70 6.39 -2.02
CA SER A 196 6.90 7.47 -2.63
C SER A 196 5.54 6.98 -3.12
N HIS A 197 5.43 5.71 -3.52
CA HIS A 197 4.20 5.07 -3.97
C HIS A 197 3.41 4.47 -2.80
N ARG A 198 4.07 3.64 -1.98
CA ARG A 198 3.45 2.94 -0.85
C ARG A 198 3.20 3.95 0.27
N GLY A 199 1.97 4.42 0.37
CA GLY A 199 1.58 5.50 1.27
C GLY A 199 1.10 6.76 0.54
N ALA A 200 1.13 6.78 -0.80
CA ALA A 200 0.48 7.80 -1.58
C ALA A 200 -1.04 7.75 -1.35
N VAL A 201 -1.55 8.70 -0.56
CA VAL A 201 -2.98 8.86 -0.29
C VAL A 201 -3.44 10.19 -0.85
N MET A 202 -4.41 10.15 -1.76
CA MET A 202 -4.93 11.32 -2.47
C MET A 202 -6.39 11.58 -2.12
N SER A 203 -6.75 12.85 -1.92
CA SER A 203 -8.16 13.24 -1.75
C SER A 203 -8.75 13.66 -3.08
N ILE A 204 -9.62 12.83 -3.65
CA ILE A 204 -10.30 13.07 -4.92
C ILE A 204 -11.81 12.96 -4.70
N ASN A 205 -12.56 14.00 -5.07
CA ASN A 205 -14.03 14.04 -4.95
C ASN A 205 -14.54 13.70 -3.53
N GLY A 206 -13.81 14.15 -2.50
CA GLY A 206 -14.17 13.90 -1.09
C GLY A 206 -13.89 12.47 -0.60
N ARG A 207 -13.12 11.68 -1.35
CA ARG A 207 -12.70 10.33 -0.98
C ARG A 207 -11.17 10.26 -0.95
N LEU A 208 -10.65 9.48 0.00
CA LEU A 208 -9.25 9.11 -0.01
C LEU A 208 -9.04 7.92 -0.94
N ARG A 209 -8.05 8.03 -1.81
CA ARG A 209 -7.61 7.04 -2.80
C ARG A 209 -6.18 6.63 -2.50
N VAL A 210 -5.84 5.40 -2.83
CA VAL A 210 -4.49 4.83 -2.67
C VAL A 210 -3.97 4.33 -4.02
N PRO A 211 -3.76 5.26 -4.98
CA PRO A 211 -3.61 4.91 -6.40
C PRO A 211 -2.36 4.07 -6.68
N GLU A 212 -1.28 4.31 -5.95
CA GLU A 212 0.04 3.76 -6.26
C GLU A 212 0.47 2.63 -5.31
N ARG A 213 -0.44 2.04 -4.53
CA ARG A 213 -0.13 1.02 -3.49
C ARG A 213 0.80 -0.11 -3.98
N PHE A 214 0.66 -0.51 -5.24
CA PHE A 214 1.44 -1.57 -5.87
C PHE A 214 2.23 -1.07 -7.10
N ALA A 215 2.43 0.24 -7.24
CA ALA A 215 3.16 0.78 -8.37
C ALA A 215 4.66 0.54 -8.28
N ILE A 216 5.26 0.33 -9.44
CA ILE A 216 6.70 0.11 -9.58
C ILE A 216 7.26 1.07 -10.63
N ASP A 217 8.35 1.73 -10.28
CA ASP A 217 9.19 2.45 -11.23
C ASP A 217 10.30 1.52 -11.72
N TRP A 218 10.27 1.20 -13.01
CA TRP A 218 11.27 0.36 -13.65
C TRP A 218 12.41 1.20 -14.22
N VAL A 219 13.58 1.00 -13.63
CA VAL A 219 14.86 1.51 -14.14
C VAL A 219 15.76 0.35 -14.52
N LYS A 220 16.80 0.57 -15.33
CA LYS A 220 17.67 -0.52 -15.79
C LYS A 220 19.13 -0.26 -15.46
N LEU A 221 19.81 -1.29 -14.96
CA LEU A 221 21.26 -1.29 -14.81
C LEU A 221 21.93 -1.61 -16.15
N ASP A 222 23.04 -0.92 -16.43
CA ASP A 222 23.95 -1.27 -17.51
C ASP A 222 24.87 -2.45 -17.13
N ASP A 223 25.75 -2.86 -18.04
CA ASP A 223 26.71 -3.95 -17.82
C ASP A 223 27.73 -3.66 -16.69
N LYS A 224 27.84 -2.40 -16.25
CA LYS A 224 28.68 -1.96 -15.12
C LYS A 224 27.87 -1.83 -13.83
N GLY A 225 26.58 -2.18 -13.84
CA GLY A 225 25.67 -2.06 -12.71
C GLY A 225 25.22 -0.62 -12.42
N LYS A 226 25.26 0.29 -13.39
CA LYS A 226 24.89 1.71 -13.20
C LYS A 226 23.60 2.07 -13.92
N LEU A 227 22.89 3.09 -13.43
CA LEU A 227 21.71 3.65 -14.12
C LEU A 227 22.07 4.55 -15.31
N PHE A 228 23.21 5.23 -15.24
CA PHE A 228 23.65 6.16 -16.27
C PHE A 228 25.18 6.23 -16.36
N ASP A 229 25.67 6.62 -17.54
CA ASP A 229 27.07 6.93 -17.79
C ASP A 229 27.15 8.31 -18.48
N GLY A 230 27.88 9.25 -17.88
CA GLY A 230 28.01 10.62 -18.37
C GLY A 230 27.21 11.67 -17.58
N ASP A 231 26.75 12.69 -18.29
CA ASP A 231 26.07 13.86 -17.70
C ASP A 231 24.66 13.49 -17.25
N VAL A 232 24.42 13.50 -15.93
CA VAL A 232 23.14 13.11 -15.33
C VAL A 232 21.95 13.88 -15.90
N SER A 233 22.15 15.11 -16.40
CA SER A 233 21.10 15.97 -16.95
C SER A 233 20.69 15.65 -18.39
N ARG A 234 21.30 14.65 -19.01
CA ARG A 234 20.98 14.24 -20.39
C ARG A 234 20.27 12.90 -20.41
N LEU A 235 19.14 12.85 -21.10
CA LEU A 235 18.37 11.61 -21.31
C LEU A 235 19.23 10.50 -21.94
N GLN A 236 20.15 10.87 -22.85
CA GLN A 236 21.03 9.93 -23.53
C GLN A 236 22.09 9.29 -22.63
N SER A 237 22.29 9.81 -21.40
CA SER A 237 23.18 9.18 -20.42
C SER A 237 22.57 7.93 -19.79
N TYR A 238 21.25 7.72 -19.92
CA TYR A 238 20.52 6.57 -19.39
C TYR A 238 20.32 5.55 -20.52
N PRO A 239 21.05 4.42 -20.55
CA PRO A 239 21.06 3.51 -21.71
C PRO A 239 19.71 2.87 -22.04
N TYR A 240 18.78 2.88 -21.09
CA TYR A 240 17.43 2.32 -21.23
C TYR A 240 16.37 3.36 -21.63
N TYR A 241 16.70 4.64 -21.73
CA TYR A 241 15.81 5.65 -22.32
C TYR A 241 15.47 5.27 -23.77
N GLY A 242 14.19 5.32 -24.13
CA GLY A 242 13.70 4.89 -25.44
C GLY A 242 13.50 3.37 -25.59
N THR A 243 13.61 2.58 -24.50
CA THR A 243 13.28 1.15 -24.54
C THR A 243 11.81 0.95 -24.89
N SER A 244 11.51 -0.05 -25.73
CA SER A 244 10.12 -0.38 -26.06
C SER A 244 9.33 -0.85 -24.85
N VAL A 245 8.18 -0.22 -24.63
CA VAL A 245 7.19 -0.62 -23.63
C VAL A 245 6.11 -1.43 -24.34
N VAL A 246 5.75 -2.58 -23.77
CA VAL A 246 4.76 -3.49 -24.34
C VAL A 246 3.52 -3.60 -23.46
N ALA A 247 2.38 -3.89 -24.08
CA ALA A 247 1.14 -4.14 -23.36
C ALA A 247 1.28 -5.41 -22.48
N ALA A 248 0.96 -5.27 -21.21
CA ALA A 248 1.09 -6.31 -20.19
C ALA A 248 -0.04 -7.35 -20.26
N ALA A 249 -1.16 -6.99 -20.89
CA ALA A 249 -2.28 -7.88 -21.16
C ALA A 249 -3.06 -7.40 -22.39
N ASP A 250 -3.91 -8.28 -22.92
CA ASP A 250 -4.89 -7.93 -23.94
C ASP A 250 -5.90 -6.93 -23.36
N GLY A 251 -6.28 -5.93 -24.14
CA GLY A 251 -7.22 -4.93 -23.65
C GLY A 251 -7.60 -3.84 -24.64
N ILE A 252 -8.21 -2.78 -24.11
CA ILE A 252 -8.64 -1.60 -24.86
C ILE A 252 -8.02 -0.36 -24.21
N VAL A 253 -7.44 0.53 -25.01
CA VAL A 253 -6.93 1.82 -24.52
C VAL A 253 -8.11 2.72 -24.15
N VAL A 254 -8.21 3.10 -22.87
CA VAL A 254 -9.34 3.87 -22.33
C VAL A 254 -8.97 5.25 -21.79
N ASN A 255 -7.68 5.52 -21.60
CA ASN A 255 -7.16 6.84 -21.24
C ASN A 255 -5.78 7.01 -21.90
N LEU A 256 -5.45 8.23 -22.33
CA LEU A 256 -4.20 8.54 -23.04
C LEU A 256 -3.90 10.04 -22.98
N TYR A 257 -2.63 10.37 -22.79
CA TYR A 257 -2.08 11.72 -22.96
C TYR A 257 -0.73 11.62 -23.68
N ASP A 258 -0.46 12.47 -24.69
CA ASP A 258 0.79 12.44 -25.49
C ASP A 258 1.32 13.83 -25.85
N GLU A 259 1.04 14.82 -24.99
CA GLU A 259 1.43 16.22 -25.20
C GLU A 259 2.42 16.75 -24.16
N ALA A 260 2.96 15.89 -23.29
CA ALA A 260 3.94 16.28 -22.28
C ALA A 260 5.35 16.32 -22.90
N ASP A 261 6.11 17.37 -22.56
CA ASP A 261 7.52 17.46 -22.90
C ASP A 261 8.39 16.63 -21.94
N GLU A 262 9.56 16.23 -22.42
CA GLU A 262 10.56 15.54 -21.58
C GLU A 262 11.08 16.46 -20.49
N GLN A 263 11.22 15.93 -19.27
CA GLN A 263 11.89 16.61 -18.19
C GLN A 263 13.42 16.51 -18.34
N VAL A 264 14.13 17.46 -17.74
CA VAL A 264 15.58 17.39 -17.59
C VAL A 264 15.88 16.51 -16.37
N PRO A 265 16.55 15.35 -16.53
CA PRO A 265 16.84 14.50 -15.38
C PRO A 265 17.68 15.19 -14.31
N GLY A 266 17.44 14.86 -13.04
CA GLY A 266 18.10 15.47 -11.87
C GLY A 266 17.63 16.91 -11.56
N GLY A 267 16.73 17.47 -12.35
CA GLY A 267 16.09 18.77 -12.09
C GLY A 267 14.66 18.62 -11.58
N ASP A 268 14.08 19.73 -11.10
CA ASP A 268 12.68 19.78 -10.73
C ASP A 268 11.78 19.61 -11.97
N ALA A 269 10.74 18.77 -11.85
CA ALA A 269 9.74 18.60 -12.88
C ALA A 269 8.97 19.91 -13.12
N LYS A 270 8.79 20.26 -14.39
CA LYS A 270 8.14 21.53 -14.81
C LYS A 270 6.86 21.27 -15.58
N GLY A 271 5.91 22.21 -15.48
CA GLY A 271 4.68 22.18 -16.26
C GLY A 271 3.70 21.08 -15.83
N ILE A 272 3.79 20.62 -14.58
CA ILE A 272 2.95 19.55 -14.04
C ILE A 272 1.56 20.08 -13.71
N THR A 273 0.55 19.38 -14.22
CA THR A 273 -0.87 19.62 -13.99
C THR A 273 -1.53 18.31 -13.57
N THR A 274 -2.78 18.35 -13.14
CA THR A 274 -3.56 17.14 -12.85
C THR A 274 -3.85 16.30 -14.10
N GLU A 275 -3.74 16.88 -15.30
CA GLU A 275 -3.99 16.19 -16.56
C GLU A 275 -2.76 15.40 -17.03
N ASN A 276 -1.55 15.90 -16.75
CA ASN A 276 -0.30 15.37 -17.30
C ASN A 276 0.68 14.85 -16.24
N ILE A 277 0.22 14.63 -14.99
CA ILE A 277 1.10 14.20 -13.90
C ILE A 277 1.83 12.89 -14.23
N GLY A 278 1.16 11.96 -14.93
CA GLY A 278 1.76 10.73 -15.47
C GLY A 278 2.58 10.92 -16.74
N GLY A 279 2.73 12.17 -17.22
CA GLY A 279 3.44 12.48 -18.46
C GLY A 279 2.67 12.04 -19.69
N ASN A 280 3.39 11.60 -20.72
CA ASN A 280 2.77 10.84 -21.78
C ASN A 280 2.49 9.45 -21.23
N MET A 281 1.22 9.05 -21.33
CA MET A 281 0.71 7.92 -20.57
C MET A 281 -0.43 7.26 -21.33
N LEU A 282 -0.70 6.01 -20.98
CA LEU A 282 -1.92 5.34 -21.39
C LEU A 282 -2.43 4.41 -20.31
N VAL A 283 -3.75 4.19 -20.34
CA VAL A 283 -4.45 3.21 -19.50
C VAL A 283 -5.13 2.19 -20.41
N VAL A 284 -4.90 0.91 -20.14
CA VAL A 284 -5.54 -0.20 -20.84
C VAL A 284 -6.55 -0.86 -19.90
N ASP A 285 -7.82 -0.94 -20.31
CA ASP A 285 -8.80 -1.82 -19.68
C ASP A 285 -8.47 -3.26 -20.07
N ILE A 286 -8.05 -4.05 -19.09
CA ILE A 286 -7.61 -5.44 -19.25
C ILE A 286 -8.69 -6.44 -18.80
N GLY A 287 -9.91 -5.95 -18.55
CA GLY A 287 -11.06 -6.74 -18.12
C GLY A 287 -11.11 -6.99 -16.61
N GLY A 288 -12.24 -7.56 -16.15
CA GLY A 288 -12.43 -7.92 -14.73
C GLY A 288 -12.53 -6.74 -13.76
N GLY A 289 -12.62 -5.50 -14.27
CA GLY A 289 -12.56 -4.26 -13.49
C GLY A 289 -11.14 -3.82 -13.16
N ALA A 290 -10.13 -4.34 -13.87
CA ALA A 290 -8.73 -3.97 -13.70
C ALA A 290 -8.23 -3.16 -14.90
N TYR A 291 -7.36 -2.19 -14.62
CA TYR A 291 -6.78 -1.29 -15.62
C TYR A 291 -5.27 -1.23 -15.45
N ALA A 292 -4.51 -1.43 -16.51
CA ALA A 292 -3.05 -1.31 -16.51
C ALA A 292 -2.64 0.11 -16.91
N PHE A 293 -1.83 0.76 -16.07
CA PHE A 293 -1.35 2.11 -16.28
C PHE A 293 0.14 2.11 -16.67
N TYR A 294 0.47 2.91 -17.67
CA TYR A 294 1.84 3.14 -18.16
C TYR A 294 2.08 4.64 -18.21
N ALA A 295 3.10 5.11 -17.48
CA ALA A 295 3.41 6.53 -17.36
C ALA A 295 4.84 6.85 -17.81
N HIS A 296 5.12 8.15 -17.89
CA HIS A 296 6.41 8.75 -18.22
C HIS A 296 6.96 8.33 -19.58
N LEU A 297 6.08 8.01 -20.53
CA LEU A 297 6.46 7.59 -21.87
C LEU A 297 7.05 8.74 -22.68
N GLN A 298 7.84 8.41 -23.69
CA GLN A 298 8.49 9.39 -24.53
C GLN A 298 7.46 10.14 -25.39
N ARG A 299 7.60 11.46 -25.51
CA ARG A 299 6.71 12.30 -26.33
C ARG A 299 6.62 11.82 -27.78
N GLY A 300 5.40 11.60 -28.26
CA GLY A 300 5.12 11.18 -29.65
C GLY A 300 5.54 9.73 -29.95
N SER A 301 5.86 8.94 -28.92
CA SER A 301 6.28 7.54 -29.09
C SER A 301 5.11 6.56 -29.13
N LEU A 302 3.94 6.97 -28.62
CA LEU A 302 2.75 6.15 -28.53
C LEU A 302 2.35 5.59 -29.90
N LYS A 303 2.08 4.29 -29.95
CA LYS A 303 1.69 3.55 -31.16
C LYS A 303 0.18 3.30 -31.26
N VAL A 304 -0.56 3.77 -30.27
CA VAL A 304 -1.98 3.51 -30.07
C VAL A 304 -2.75 4.81 -29.85
N LYS A 305 -4.07 4.73 -29.99
CA LYS A 305 -5.03 5.81 -29.74
C LYS A 305 -6.12 5.32 -28.80
N LEU A 306 -6.87 6.26 -28.23
CA LEU A 306 -8.08 5.95 -27.45
C LEU A 306 -9.03 5.04 -28.26
N GLY A 307 -9.47 3.95 -27.64
CA GLY A 307 -10.35 2.95 -28.21
C GLY A 307 -9.65 1.81 -28.97
N ASP A 308 -8.34 1.89 -29.20
CA ASP A 308 -7.60 0.82 -29.86
C ASP A 308 -7.56 -0.44 -28.98
N ARG A 309 -7.60 -1.60 -29.62
CA ARG A 309 -7.35 -2.89 -28.98
C ARG A 309 -5.86 -3.20 -29.04
N VAL A 310 -5.28 -3.58 -27.91
CA VAL A 310 -3.89 -4.02 -27.82
C VAL A 310 -3.83 -5.51 -27.49
N LYS A 311 -2.79 -6.16 -27.99
CA LYS A 311 -2.43 -7.54 -27.63
C LYS A 311 -1.27 -7.57 -26.67
N THR A 312 -1.28 -8.54 -25.77
CA THR A 312 -0.17 -8.80 -24.85
C THR A 312 1.15 -8.89 -25.63
N GLY A 313 2.16 -8.13 -25.21
CA GLY A 313 3.47 -8.06 -25.86
C GLY A 313 3.55 -7.11 -27.07
N GLU A 314 2.45 -6.48 -27.48
CA GLU A 314 2.44 -5.44 -28.52
C GLU A 314 3.13 -4.17 -28.01
N VAL A 315 4.00 -3.58 -28.85
CA VAL A 315 4.68 -2.33 -28.50
C VAL A 315 3.69 -1.18 -28.53
N ILE A 316 3.52 -0.51 -27.39
CA ILE A 316 2.55 0.57 -27.19
C ILE A 316 3.21 1.96 -27.13
N GLY A 317 4.50 2.03 -26.84
CA GLY A 317 5.26 3.27 -26.76
C GLY A 317 6.73 3.01 -26.42
N LEU A 318 7.45 4.08 -26.11
CA LEU A 318 8.85 4.02 -25.65
C LEU A 318 8.95 4.64 -24.24
N LEU A 319 9.82 4.08 -23.40
CA LEU A 319 10.15 4.58 -22.07
C LEU A 319 10.77 5.98 -22.20
N GLY A 320 10.26 6.96 -21.48
CA GLY A 320 10.71 8.36 -21.53
C GLY A 320 11.04 8.93 -20.15
N ASN A 321 10.87 10.24 -20.02
CA ASN A 321 11.05 11.00 -18.77
C ASN A 321 10.07 12.19 -18.71
N THR A 322 8.81 11.97 -19.09
CA THR A 322 7.79 13.04 -19.19
C THR A 322 6.91 13.09 -17.95
N GLY A 323 6.22 14.20 -17.71
CA GLY A 323 5.35 14.35 -16.53
C GLY A 323 6.14 14.56 -15.24
N ASN A 324 5.57 14.14 -14.11
CA ASN A 324 6.20 14.30 -12.79
C ASN A 324 7.31 13.26 -12.56
N SER A 325 8.37 13.37 -13.35
CA SER A 325 9.49 12.43 -13.37
C SER A 325 10.82 13.17 -13.19
N THR A 326 11.70 12.61 -12.37
CA THR A 326 13.03 13.19 -12.07
C THR A 326 14.17 12.54 -12.86
N ALA A 327 13.97 11.35 -13.42
CA ALA A 327 14.90 10.65 -14.30
C ALA A 327 14.15 9.58 -15.13
N PRO A 328 14.67 9.13 -16.28
CA PRO A 328 13.98 8.14 -17.11
C PRO A 328 13.59 6.89 -16.32
N HIS A 329 12.34 6.46 -16.43
CA HIS A 329 11.82 5.20 -15.88
C HIS A 329 10.48 4.87 -16.52
N LEU A 330 10.02 3.62 -16.38
CA LEU A 330 8.62 3.27 -16.63
C LEU A 330 7.90 3.13 -15.30
N HIS A 331 6.95 4.02 -15.01
CA HIS A 331 5.97 3.78 -13.95
C HIS A 331 4.90 2.82 -14.47
N PHE A 332 4.70 1.70 -13.78
CA PHE A 332 3.68 0.71 -14.10
C PHE A 332 2.91 0.26 -12.86
N HIS A 333 1.59 0.21 -12.99
CA HIS A 333 0.72 -0.40 -11.98
C HIS A 333 -0.59 -0.93 -12.58
N VAL A 334 -1.34 -1.66 -11.76
CA VAL A 334 -2.73 -2.06 -12.03
C VAL A 334 -3.65 -1.37 -11.03
N MET A 335 -4.84 -0.96 -11.45
CA MET A 335 -5.78 -0.18 -10.64
C MET A 335 -7.25 -0.53 -10.90
N ASP A 336 -8.14 -0.13 -10.00
CA ASP A 336 -9.59 -0.46 -9.99
C ASP A 336 -10.47 0.50 -10.81
N GLY A 337 -9.88 1.44 -11.54
CA GLY A 337 -10.58 2.40 -12.39
C GLY A 337 -9.67 3.01 -13.46
N PRO A 338 -10.21 3.71 -14.47
CA PRO A 338 -9.43 4.20 -15.60
C PRO A 338 -8.69 5.54 -15.35
N SER A 339 -8.86 6.13 -14.17
CA SER A 339 -8.26 7.41 -13.79
C SER A 339 -7.14 7.17 -12.78
N PRO A 340 -5.86 7.38 -13.15
CA PRO A 340 -4.72 7.07 -12.27
C PRO A 340 -4.77 7.73 -10.89
N LEU A 341 -5.39 8.91 -10.77
CA LEU A 341 -5.52 9.60 -9.47
C LEU A 341 -6.80 9.22 -8.71
N ASP A 342 -7.88 8.83 -9.40
CA ASP A 342 -9.19 8.51 -8.81
C ASP A 342 -9.47 6.99 -8.76
N ALA A 343 -8.41 6.20 -8.62
CA ALA A 343 -8.47 4.75 -8.48
C ALA A 343 -7.66 4.30 -7.26
N ASN A 344 -7.89 3.06 -6.82
CA ASN A 344 -6.99 2.38 -5.90
C ASN A 344 -6.10 1.43 -6.69
N GLY A 345 -4.84 1.33 -6.27
CA GLY A 345 -3.90 0.34 -6.80
C GLY A 345 -4.35 -1.06 -6.44
N LEU A 346 -4.48 -1.92 -7.46
CA LEU A 346 -4.72 -3.35 -7.31
C LEU A 346 -3.38 -4.08 -7.33
N PRO A 347 -3.21 -5.15 -6.55
CA PRO A 347 -2.03 -5.97 -6.67
C PRO A 347 -2.03 -6.70 -8.02
N PHE A 348 -0.83 -6.90 -8.54
CA PHE A 348 -0.60 -7.72 -9.71
C PHE A 348 0.55 -8.68 -9.47
N VAL A 349 0.62 -9.70 -10.30
CA VAL A 349 1.75 -10.61 -10.37
C VAL A 349 2.21 -10.73 -11.82
N PHE A 350 3.51 -10.88 -12.02
CA PHE A 350 4.00 -11.30 -13.32
C PHE A 350 3.89 -12.81 -13.46
N LYS A 351 3.40 -13.25 -14.61
CA LYS A 351 3.29 -14.68 -14.91
C LYS A 351 4.66 -15.37 -14.87
N ARG A 352 5.72 -14.69 -15.30
CA ARG A 352 7.10 -15.15 -15.15
C ARG A 352 8.08 -13.98 -15.15
N PHE A 353 9.14 -14.11 -14.34
CA PHE A 353 10.38 -13.34 -14.43
C PHE A 353 11.52 -14.12 -13.78
N SER A 354 12.76 -13.69 -14.02
CA SER A 354 13.93 -14.19 -13.28
C SER A 354 14.44 -13.11 -12.33
N SER A 355 14.92 -13.49 -11.15
CA SER A 355 15.52 -12.60 -10.18
C SER A 355 17.03 -12.80 -10.09
N GLN A 356 17.78 -11.71 -10.14
CA GLN A 356 19.23 -11.68 -9.92
C GLN A 356 19.58 -11.45 -8.45
N GLY A 357 18.62 -11.00 -7.64
CA GLY A 357 18.84 -10.51 -6.28
C GLY A 357 18.13 -9.19 -6.00
N THR A 358 18.33 -8.67 -4.80
CA THR A 358 17.87 -7.35 -4.37
C THR A 358 19.06 -6.43 -4.16
N LEU A 359 18.92 -5.13 -4.44
CA LEU A 359 19.95 -4.16 -4.10
C LEU A 359 20.24 -4.21 -2.59
N ALA A 360 21.53 -4.20 -2.23
CA ALA A 360 21.96 -4.12 -0.84
C ALA A 360 21.49 -2.80 -0.21
N PRO A 361 21.30 -2.73 1.12
CA PRO A 361 20.93 -1.48 1.79
C PRO A 361 21.82 -0.29 1.38
N GLY A 362 21.20 0.82 0.98
CA GLY A 362 21.87 2.03 0.51
C GLY A 362 22.37 1.98 -0.94
N SER A 363 22.27 0.82 -1.61
CA SER A 363 22.66 0.69 -3.01
C SER A 363 21.62 1.31 -3.96
N ASP A 364 20.37 1.44 -3.55
CA ASP A 364 19.32 2.19 -4.22
C ASP A 364 19.67 3.69 -4.34
N GLU A 365 20.16 4.30 -3.27
CA GLU A 365 20.70 5.67 -3.33
C GLU A 365 21.99 5.75 -4.14
N ALA A 366 22.85 4.73 -4.05
CA ALA A 366 24.13 4.69 -4.76
C ALA A 366 23.94 4.68 -6.27
N ILE A 367 23.01 3.87 -6.79
CA ILE A 367 22.74 3.82 -8.22
C ILE A 367 22.16 5.14 -8.76
N GLN A 368 21.40 5.88 -7.94
CA GLN A 368 20.92 7.23 -8.29
C GLN A 368 22.06 8.26 -8.37
N ARG A 369 23.19 8.03 -7.67
CA ARG A 369 24.41 8.85 -7.78
C ARG A 369 25.34 8.40 -8.91
N GLY A 370 24.96 7.39 -9.69
CA GLY A 370 25.78 6.83 -10.77
C GLY A 370 26.89 5.89 -10.29
N GLU A 371 26.78 5.40 -9.05
CA GLU A 371 27.64 4.37 -8.49
C GLU A 371 27.14 2.97 -8.93
N PRO A 372 28.03 1.97 -9.07
CA PRO A 372 27.61 0.59 -9.36
C PRO A 372 26.72 0.00 -8.26
N ALA A 373 25.70 -0.74 -8.66
CA ALA A 373 24.84 -1.50 -7.79
C ALA A 373 25.62 -2.59 -7.03
N SER A 374 25.28 -2.76 -5.76
CA SER A 374 25.62 -3.94 -4.98
C SER A 374 24.37 -4.80 -4.81
N ILE A 375 24.44 -6.07 -5.20
CA ILE A 375 23.27 -6.97 -5.23
C ILE A 375 23.48 -8.13 -4.24
N VAL A 376 22.49 -8.35 -3.38
CA VAL A 376 22.38 -9.53 -2.52
C VAL A 376 21.52 -10.56 -3.24
N LYS A 377 22.00 -11.81 -3.37
CA LYS A 377 21.37 -12.87 -4.18
C LYS A 377 20.12 -13.52 -3.55
N THR A 378 19.23 -12.71 -2.98
CA THR A 378 17.98 -13.16 -2.36
C THR A 378 16.91 -12.08 -2.54
N PRO A 379 15.74 -12.39 -3.13
CA PRO A 379 15.41 -13.65 -3.83
C PRO A 379 16.27 -13.84 -5.10
N SER A 380 16.29 -15.04 -5.67
CA SER A 380 16.97 -15.29 -6.96
C SER A 380 16.35 -16.47 -7.71
N GLY A 381 16.54 -16.52 -9.02
CA GLY A 381 16.04 -17.60 -9.87
C GLY A 381 14.68 -17.30 -10.49
N GLN A 382 13.96 -18.35 -10.91
CA GLN A 382 12.70 -18.20 -11.63
C GLN A 382 11.53 -17.98 -10.68
N HIS A 383 10.70 -16.99 -11.01
CA HIS A 383 9.48 -16.66 -10.30
C HIS A 383 8.28 -16.81 -11.24
N VAL A 384 7.15 -17.31 -10.71
CA VAL A 384 5.92 -17.58 -11.48
C VAL A 384 4.72 -17.12 -10.68
N ASN A 385 3.89 -16.26 -11.28
CA ASN A 385 2.73 -15.65 -10.61
C ASN A 385 3.11 -14.99 -9.28
N GLN A 386 4.20 -14.22 -9.29
CA GLN A 386 4.68 -13.45 -8.14
C GLN A 386 4.85 -11.97 -8.50
N LEU A 387 4.78 -11.11 -7.49
CA LEU A 387 5.11 -9.69 -7.58
C LEU A 387 6.61 -9.51 -7.26
N PRO A 388 7.41 -8.89 -8.15
CA PRO A 388 8.75 -8.44 -7.79
C PRO A 388 8.72 -7.47 -6.62
N LEU A 389 9.69 -7.61 -5.71
CA LEU A 389 9.80 -6.78 -4.52
C LEU A 389 10.63 -5.52 -4.78
N ASN A 390 10.54 -4.57 -3.87
CA ASN A 390 11.26 -3.32 -3.90
C ASN A 390 12.76 -3.61 -3.96
N ASN A 391 13.44 -2.86 -4.80
CA ASN A 391 14.86 -2.99 -5.11
C ASN A 391 15.27 -4.35 -5.70
N GLU A 392 14.33 -5.20 -6.12
CA GLU A 392 14.66 -6.45 -6.80
C GLU A 392 15.15 -6.17 -8.22
N VAL A 393 16.24 -6.85 -8.60
CA VAL A 393 16.84 -6.80 -9.93
C VAL A 393 16.36 -8.02 -10.70
N VAL A 394 15.59 -7.80 -11.76
CA VAL A 394 14.87 -8.84 -12.49
C VAL A 394 15.14 -8.83 -13.99
N ASP A 395 14.90 -9.99 -14.61
CA ASP A 395 14.99 -10.23 -16.04
C ASP A 395 13.64 -10.67 -16.60
N PHE A 396 13.29 -10.10 -17.76
CA PHE A 396 12.08 -10.40 -18.51
C PHE A 396 12.46 -11.04 -19.85
N ASP A 397 12.52 -12.37 -19.85
CA ASP A 397 12.94 -13.21 -20.98
C ASP A 397 11.77 -13.68 -21.87
#